data_AF-A0A958DUR7-F1
#
_entry.id   AF-A0A958DUR7-F1
#
_cell.length_a   1.000
_cell.length_b   1.000
_cell.length_c   1.000
_cell.angle_alpha   90.00
_cell.angle_beta   90.00
_cell.angle_gamma   90.00
#
_symmetry.space_group_name_H-M   'P 1'
#
loop_
_entity.id
_entity.type
_entity.pdbx_description
1 polymer ?
#
loop_
_entity_poly.entity_id
_entity_poly.type
_entity_poly.pdbx_seq_one_letter_code
_entity_poly.pdbx_strand_id
1 'polypeptide(L)' 'HVVPYEDGWAVRREGNERITSKHRKQSTAINKAKTLARKHQADVIIHREDGTIRDRIGFGED' A
#
# COMPACT_ATOMS: atom_id res chain seq x y z
N HIS A 1 2.10 -1.36 -2.38
CA HIS A 1 2.42 -1.68 -0.97
C HIS A 1 1.87 -0.62 -0.02
N VAL A 2 1.30 -1.08 1.09
CA VAL A 2 1.03 -0.30 2.30
C VAL A 2 1.96 -0.83 3.39
N VAL A 3 2.91 -0.01 3.84
CA VAL A 3 3.99 -0.42 4.77
C VAL A 3 4.02 0.46 6.01
N PRO A 4 4.50 -0.05 7.16
CA PRO A 4 4.84 0.78 8.31
C PRO A 4 5.88 1.82 7.91
N TYR A 5 5.74 3.04 8.41
CA TYR A 5 6.66 4.12 8.10
C TYR A 5 6.58 5.21 9.18
N GLU A 6 7.70 5.44 9.87
CA GLU A 6 7.76 6.32 11.05
C GLU A 6 6.65 5.93 12.06
N ASP A 7 5.92 6.90 12.60
CA ASP A 7 4.79 6.68 13.52
C ASP A 7 3.46 6.39 12.79
N GLY A 8 3.52 5.79 11.59
CA GLY A 8 2.35 5.57 10.76
C GLY A 8 2.58 4.64 9.58
N TRP A 9 2.03 5.02 8.43
CA TRP A 9 1.88 4.17 7.26
C TRP A 9 2.19 4.92 5.98
N ALA A 10 2.86 4.26 5.05
CA ALA A 10 3.15 4.81 3.74
C ALA A 10 2.60 3.94 2.61
N VAL A 11 2.24 4.58 1.50
CA VAL A 11 1.96 3.91 0.24
C VAL A 11 3.21 3.99 -0.64
N ARG A 12 3.66 2.84 -1.13
CA ARG A 12 4.77 2.72 -2.10
C ARG A 12 4.33 1.84 -3.26
N ARG A 13 4.62 2.25 -4.49
CA ARG A 13 4.43 1.39 -5.67
C ARG A 13 5.61 0.43 -5.80
N GLU A 14 5.36 -0.73 -6.38
CA GLU A 14 6.43 -1.67 -6.71
C GLU A 14 7.45 -1.00 -7.64
N GLY A 15 8.74 -1.28 -7.43
CA GLY A 15 9.86 -0.66 -8.16
C GLY A 15 10.19 0.80 -7.81
N ASN A 16 9.38 1.50 -7.02
CA ASN A 16 9.69 2.88 -6.62
C ASN A 16 10.49 2.94 -5.32
N GLU A 17 11.59 3.68 -5.33
CA GLU A 17 12.40 3.96 -4.13
C GLU A 17 11.70 4.94 -3.17
N ARG A 18 10.93 5.88 -3.72
CA ARG A 18 10.25 6.92 -2.94
C ARG A 18 8.83 6.50 -2.54
N ILE A 19 8.43 6.91 -1.34
CA ILE A 19 7.04 6.80 -0.89
C ILE A 19 6.14 7.72 -1.72
N THR A 20 4.95 7.24 -2.06
CA THR A 20 3.92 7.99 -2.79
C THR A 20 3.09 8.87 -1.85
N SER A 21 2.86 8.45 -0.60
CA SER A 21 2.14 9.24 0.41
C SER A 21 2.34 8.68 1.82
N LYS A 22 2.24 9.54 2.84
CA LYS A 22 2.25 9.21 4.28
C LYS A 22 0.85 9.33 4.89
N HIS A 23 0.53 8.50 5.87
CA HIS A 23 -0.77 8.42 6.55
C HIS A 23 -0.59 8.03 8.01
N ARG A 24 -1.41 8.57 8.91
CA ARG A 24 -1.40 8.17 10.32
C ARG A 24 -2.01 6.78 10.55
N LYS A 25 -3.02 6.41 9.77
CA LYS A 25 -3.76 5.14 9.91
C LYS A 25 -3.54 4.24 8.71
N GLN A 26 -3.38 2.94 8.97
CA GLN A 26 -3.27 1.93 7.93
C GLN A 26 -4.47 1.93 6.98
N SER A 27 -5.68 2.09 7.51
CA SER A 27 -6.91 2.12 6.71
C SER A 27 -6.92 3.25 5.69
N THR A 28 -6.42 4.44 6.06
CA THR A 28 -6.29 5.58 5.12
C THR A 28 -5.27 5.28 4.02
N ALA A 29 -4.13 4.67 4.37
CA ALA A 29 -3.13 4.25 3.38
C ALA A 29 -3.68 3.17 2.43
N ILE A 30 -4.45 2.21 2.94
CA ILE A 30 -5.13 1.18 2.14
C ILE A 30 -6.10 1.82 1.15
N ASN A 31 -6.92 2.77 1.58
CA ASN A 31 -7.86 3.46 0.69
C ASN A 31 -7.12 4.18 -0.44
N LYS A 32 -6.03 4.90 -0.12
CA LYS A 32 -5.19 5.53 -1.13
C LYS A 32 -4.57 4.51 -2.09
N ALA A 33 -4.05 3.40 -1.57
CA ALA A 33 -3.46 2.34 -2.37
C ALA A 33 -4.48 1.71 -3.32
N LYS A 34 -5.70 1.41 -2.86
CA LYS A 34 -6.81 0.90 -3.69
C LYS A 34 -7.17 1.85 -4.83
N THR A 35 -7.26 3.16 -4.58
CA THR A 35 -7.52 4.14 -5.64
C THR A 35 -6.44 4.13 -6.71
N LEU A 36 -5.17 4.05 -6.32
CA LEU A 36 -4.05 3.99 -7.27
C LEU A 36 -4.03 2.66 -8.01
N ALA A 37 -4.20 1.55 -7.29
CA ALA A 37 -4.24 0.20 -7.85
C ALA A 37 -5.30 0.05 -8.94
N ARG A 38 -6.54 0.51 -8.69
CA ARG A 38 -7.61 0.50 -9.70
C ARG A 38 -7.26 1.31 -10.95
N LYS A 39 -6.63 2.48 -10.78
CA LYS A 39 -6.22 3.33 -11.92
C LYS A 39 -5.12 2.69 -12.77
N HIS A 40 -4.29 1.84 -12.17
CA HIS A 40 -3.09 1.30 -12.80
C HIS A 40 -3.15 -0.22 -12.99
N GLN A 41 -4.31 -0.84 -12.77
CA GLN A 41 -4.51 -2.30 -12.86
C GLN A 41 -3.40 -3.07 -12.13
N ALA A 42 -3.17 -2.72 -10.87
CA ALA A 42 -2.03 -3.23 -10.09
C ALA A 42 -2.49 -3.73 -8.72
N ASP A 43 -1.76 -4.70 -8.17
CA ASP A 43 -2.10 -5.27 -6.87
C ASP A 43 -1.70 -4.39 -5.69
N VAL A 44 -2.43 -4.56 -4.58
CA VAL A 44 -2.11 -3.94 -3.29
C VAL A 44 -1.64 -5.01 -2.32
N ILE A 45 -0.37 -4.96 -1.95
CA ILE A 45 0.17 -5.70 -0.79
C ILE A 45 0.05 -4.85 0.47
N ILE A 46 -0.54 -5.40 1.53
CA ILE A 46 -0.72 -4.74 2.83
C ILE A 46 0.16 -5.44 3.85
N HIS A 47 1.05 -4.70 4.51
CA HIS A 47 1.94 -5.23 5.55
C HIS A 47 1.38 -4.97 6.95
N ARG A 48 1.77 -5.76 7.95
CA ARG A 48 1.59 -5.50 9.38
C ARG A 48 2.69 -4.57 9.90
N GLU A 49 2.58 -4.14 11.16
CA GLU A 49 3.58 -3.29 11.83
C GLU A 49 4.97 -3.97 11.90
N ASP A 50 5.00 -5.29 12.00
CA ASP A 50 6.23 -6.10 11.97
C ASP A 50 6.81 -6.31 10.54
N GLY A 51 6.19 -5.70 9.52
CA GLY A 51 6.60 -5.81 8.11
C GLY A 51 6.12 -7.08 7.39
N THR A 52 5.52 -8.06 8.08
CA THR A 52 4.96 -9.26 7.44
C THR A 52 3.73 -8.92 6.59
N ILE A 53 3.37 -9.78 5.63
CA ILE A 53 2.18 -9.56 4.80
C ILE A 53 0.93 -9.88 5.62
N ARG A 54 0.02 -8.90 5.67
CA ARG A 54 -1.31 -9.05 6.26
C ARG A 54 -2.33 -9.55 5.25
N ASP A 55 -2.31 -8.96 4.05
CA ASP A 55 -3.37 -9.15 3.04
C ASP A 55 -2.91 -8.71 1.64
N ARG A 56 -3.59 -9.19 0.60
CA ARG A 56 -3.38 -8.84 -0.81
C ARG A 56 -4.71 -8.56 -1.50
N ILE A 57 -4.75 -7.48 -2.28
CA ILE A 57 -5.94 -7.10 -3.05
C ILE A 57 -5.56 -7.00 -4.53
N GLY A 58 -6.11 -7.90 -5.33
CA GLY A 58 -5.88 -7.94 -6.77
C GLY A 58 -6.69 -6.89 -7.52
N PHE A 59 -6.05 -6.18 -8.45
CA PHE A 59 -6.73 -5.31 -9.43
C PHE A 59 -6.14 -5.41 -10.85
N GLY A 60 -5.12 -6.25 -11.05
CA GLY A 60 -4.62 -6.62 -12.38
C GLY A 60 -5.59 -7.56 -13.11
N GLU A 61 -5.38 -7.72 -14.42
CA GLU A 61 -5.99 -8.82 -15.17
C GLU A 61 -5.37 -10.15 -14.67
N ASP A 62 -6.21 -11.15 -14.42
CA ASP A 62 -5.83 -12.47 -13.89
C ASP A 62 -4.77 -13.20 -14.75
#